data_AF-A0AAP2ZB04-F1
#
_entry.id   AF-A0AAP2ZB04-F1
#
_cell.length_a   1.000
_cell.length_b   1.000
_cell.length_c   1.000
_cell.angle_alpha   90.00
_cell.angle_beta   90.00
_cell.angle_gamma   90.00
#
_symmetry.space_group_name_H-M   'P 1'
#
loop_
_entity.id
_entity.type
_entity.pdbx_description
1 polymer ?
#
loop_
_entity_poly.entity_id
_entity_poly.type
_entity_poly.pdbx_seq_one_letter_code
_entity_poly.pdbx_strand_id
1 'polypeptide(L)'
;MTQVSEPLSNDKDLENLLEQIAEANPDADTVKQLVYQGQSFDLIEVHGVNDEEIQLPDETHGFELEVPERWFPESEEARQKLVDEGVFDSIEELEPPFEPAMINFNKTTEGDAE
;
A
#
# COMPACT_ATOMS: atom_id res chain seq x y z
N MET A 1 -15.28 7.82 4.43
CA MET A 1 -14.42 8.17 5.58
C MET A 1 -13.45 7.02 5.70
N THR A 2 -12.19 7.26 5.39
CA THR A 2 -11.13 6.25 5.35
C THR A 2 -10.80 5.78 6.77
N GLN A 3 -10.62 4.48 6.95
CA GLN A 3 -10.17 3.89 8.19
C GLN A 3 -8.63 3.87 8.23
N VAL A 4 -8.02 4.45 9.27
CA VAL A 4 -6.58 4.34 9.51
C VAL A 4 -6.35 3.33 10.64
N SER A 5 -5.54 2.31 10.39
CA SER A 5 -5.20 1.29 11.40
C SER A 5 -4.12 1.81 12.35
N GLU A 6 -4.19 1.42 13.63
CA GLU A 6 -3.12 1.71 14.59
C GLU A 6 -1.79 1.11 14.10
N PRO A 7 -0.68 1.88 14.13
CA PRO A 7 0.60 1.38 13.68
C PRO A 7 1.12 0.26 14.59
N LEU A 8 1.77 -0.74 14.00
CA LEU A 8 2.42 -1.85 14.73
C LEU A 8 3.61 -1.39 15.58
N SER A 9 4.19 -0.23 15.25
CA SER A 9 5.28 0.42 15.98
C SER A 9 4.75 1.70 16.65
N ASN A 10 5.24 1.98 17.87
CA ASN A 10 4.96 3.23 18.57
C ASN A 10 5.83 4.38 18.04
N ASP A 11 5.73 4.68 16.75
CA ASP A 11 6.40 5.81 16.10
C ASP A 11 5.35 6.86 15.71
N LYS A 12 5.45 8.06 16.30
CA LYS A 12 4.52 9.15 16.03
C LYS A 12 4.66 9.69 14.60
N ASP A 13 5.85 9.64 14.03
CA ASP A 13 6.07 10.08 12.65
C ASP A 13 5.32 9.15 11.68
N LEU A 14 5.27 7.86 12.00
CA LEU A 14 4.54 6.87 11.21
C LEU A 14 3.03 7.02 11.34
N GLU A 15 2.53 7.29 12.56
CA GLU A 15 1.11 7.62 12.76
C GLU A 15 0.68 8.80 11.88
N ASN A 16 1.44 9.90 11.93
CA ASN A 16 1.14 11.07 11.09
C ASN A 16 1.24 10.74 9.59
N LEU A 17 2.22 9.93 9.17
CA LEU A 17 2.36 9.51 7.77
C LEU A 17 1.13 8.74 7.28
N LEU A 18 0.60 7.80 8.07
CA LEU A 18 -0.60 7.05 7.71
C LEU A 18 -1.82 7.98 7.58
N GLU A 19 -1.93 8.98 8.45
CA GLU A 19 -2.98 10.01 8.35
C GLU A 19 -2.83 10.84 7.07
N GLN A 20 -1.62 11.32 6.74
CA GLN A 20 -1.36 12.09 5.52
C GLN A 20 -1.66 11.28 4.25
N ILE A 21 -1.35 9.98 4.23
CA ILE A 21 -1.68 9.10 3.10
C ILE A 21 -3.21 8.96 2.95
N ALA A 22 -3.95 8.82 4.06
CA ALA A 22 -5.40 8.76 4.03
C ALA A 22 -6.02 10.10 3.57
N GLU A 23 -5.44 11.24 3.97
CA GLU A 23 -5.89 12.57 3.51
C GLU A 23 -5.62 12.78 2.01
N ALA A 24 -4.47 12.32 1.51
CA ALA A 24 -4.11 12.39 0.09
C ALA A 24 -4.99 11.49 -0.80
N ASN A 25 -5.55 10.41 -0.23
CA ASN A 25 -6.36 9.41 -0.93
C ASN A 25 -7.77 9.32 -0.32
N PRO A 26 -8.63 10.33 -0.53
CA PRO A 26 -9.95 10.39 0.11
C PRO A 26 -10.91 9.27 -0.34
N ASP A 27 -10.64 8.65 -1.48
CA ASP A 27 -11.39 7.51 -2.02
C ASP A 27 -10.95 6.17 -1.41
N ALA A 28 -9.88 6.15 -0.61
CA ALA A 28 -9.46 4.95 0.08
C ALA A 28 -10.45 4.54 1.18
N ASP A 29 -10.66 3.24 1.28
CA ASP A 29 -11.45 2.63 2.34
C ASP A 29 -10.62 2.42 3.61
N THR A 30 -9.38 1.96 3.46
CA THR A 30 -8.50 1.65 4.59
C THR A 30 -7.04 1.91 4.25
N VAL A 31 -6.32 2.52 5.18
CA VAL A 31 -4.86 2.66 5.16
C VAL A 31 -4.29 1.90 6.35
N LYS A 32 -3.34 1.00 6.09
CA LYS A 32 -2.70 0.21 7.14
C LYS A 32 -1.24 -0.06 6.81
N GLN A 33 -0.41 -0.13 7.84
CA GLN A 33 0.98 -0.56 7.68
C GLN A 33 1.11 -2.09 7.73
N LEU A 34 2.10 -2.60 7.01
CA LEU A 34 2.60 -3.96 7.05
C LEU A 34 4.11 -3.91 7.27
N VAL A 35 4.56 -4.46 8.40
CA VAL A 35 5.98 -4.55 8.76
C VAL A 35 6.44 -5.99 8.56
N TYR A 36 7.36 -6.20 7.62
CA TYR A 36 7.90 -7.53 7.31
C TYR A 36 9.14 -7.86 8.15
N GLN A 37 8.97 -7.89 9.49
CA GLN A 37 9.88 -8.45 10.51
C GLN A 37 11.38 -8.53 10.15
N GLY A 38 11.99 -7.44 9.67
CA GLY A 38 13.44 -7.36 9.43
C GLY A 38 13.92 -7.52 7.98
N GLN A 39 13.05 -7.37 6.97
CA GLN A 39 13.49 -7.02 5.62
C GLN A 39 13.34 -5.51 5.39
N SER A 40 14.22 -4.91 4.57
CA SER A 40 14.33 -3.46 4.30
C SER A 40 13.15 -2.83 3.56
N PHE A 41 11.96 -3.42 3.65
CA PHE A 41 10.79 -3.13 2.81
C PHE A 41 9.53 -3.13 3.68
N ASP A 42 9.41 -2.16 4.58
CA ASP A 42 8.13 -1.91 5.24
C ASP A 42 7.16 -1.28 4.23
N LEU A 43 5.89 -1.65 4.32
CA LEU A 43 4.86 -1.38 3.32
C LEU A 43 3.64 -0.72 3.95
N ILE A 44 2.98 0.15 3.22
CA ILE A 44 1.65 0.68 3.54
C ILE A 44 0.71 0.20 2.45
N GLU A 45 -0.39 -0.45 2.86
CA GLU A 45 -1.46 -0.84 1.97
C GLU A 45 -2.59 0.18 2.03
N VAL A 46 -3.01 0.65 0.86
CA VAL A 46 -4.16 1.54 0.68
C VAL A 46 -5.23 0.79 -0.10
N HIS A 47 -6.29 0.41 0.61
CA HIS A 47 -7.41 -0.38 0.09
C HIS A 47 -8.47 0.53 -0.52
N GLY A 48 -9.10 0.09 -1.61
CA GLY A 48 -10.17 0.83 -2.30
C GLY A 48 -9.68 1.81 -3.36
N VAL A 49 -8.38 1.85 -3.64
CA VAL A 49 -7.78 2.72 -4.69
C VAL A 49 -6.83 1.89 -5.56
N ASN A 50 -6.78 2.21 -6.85
CA ASN A 50 -5.83 1.60 -7.77
C ASN A 50 -4.42 2.16 -7.56
N ASP A 51 -3.42 1.30 -7.71
CA ASP A 51 -2.00 1.67 -7.61
C ASP A 51 -1.61 2.82 -8.56
N GLU A 52 -2.18 2.85 -9.77
CA GLU A 52 -1.95 3.92 -10.75
C GLU A 52 -2.56 5.28 -10.36
N GLU A 53 -3.53 5.28 -9.43
CA GLU A 53 -4.27 6.46 -8.98
C GLU A 53 -3.79 6.96 -7.61
N ILE A 54 -2.93 6.19 -6.93
CA ILE A 54 -2.45 6.50 -5.59
C ILE A 54 -1.69 7.82 -5.57
N GLN A 55 -2.03 8.67 -4.60
CA GLN A 55 -1.35 9.94 -4.36
C GLN A 55 -0.43 9.79 -3.17
N LEU A 56 0.84 10.17 -3.34
CA LEU A 56 1.77 10.29 -2.22
C LEU A 56 1.48 11.59 -1.44
N PRO A 57 1.65 11.59 -0.12
CA PRO A 57 1.43 12.78 0.70
C PRO A 57 2.52 13.85 0.46
N ASP A 58 2.17 15.12 0.70
CA ASP A 58 3.12 16.24 0.61
C ASP A 58 4.15 16.22 1.75
N GLU A 59 3.76 15.75 2.95
CA GLU A 59 4.63 15.61 4.11
C GLU A 59 4.89 14.13 4.41
N THR A 60 6.17 13.73 4.43
CA THR A 60 6.57 12.33 4.63
C THR A 60 7.15 12.04 6.01
N HIS A 61 7.23 13.05 6.89
CA HIS A 61 7.73 12.92 8.27
C HIS A 61 9.10 12.22 8.42
N GLY A 62 10.01 12.40 7.45
CA GLY A 62 11.34 11.79 7.46
C GLY A 62 11.40 10.35 6.90
N PHE A 63 10.31 9.89 6.29
CA PHE A 63 10.28 8.65 5.52
C PHE A 63 10.55 8.92 4.04
N GLU A 64 11.30 8.02 3.42
CA GLU A 64 11.35 7.89 1.96
C GLU A 64 10.22 6.97 1.53
N LEU A 65 9.49 7.38 0.49
CA LEU A 65 8.34 6.65 -0.05
C LEU A 65 8.62 6.23 -1.49
N GLU A 66 8.25 5.00 -1.83
CA GLU A 66 8.35 4.45 -3.18
C GLU A 66 7.09 3.64 -3.49
N VAL A 67 6.51 3.83 -4.67
CA VAL A 67 5.40 2.98 -5.16
C VAL A 67 6.03 1.85 -5.98
N PRO A 68 5.99 0.58 -5.51
CA PRO A 68 6.56 -0.55 -6.23
C PRO A 68 5.75 -0.86 -7.49
N GLU A 69 6.39 -1.48 -8.48
CA GLU A 69 5.69 -1.98 -9.67
C GLU A 69 4.70 -3.09 -9.30
N ARG A 70 3.49 -3.04 -9.86
CA ARG A 70 2.43 -4.03 -9.65
C ARG A 70 2.90 -5.46 -9.90
N TRP A 71 2.61 -6.36 -8.97
CA TRP A 71 3.02 -7.77 -9.07
C TRP A 71 1.97 -8.68 -9.73
N PHE A 72 0.72 -8.27 -9.79
CA PHE A 72 -0.36 -9.09 -10.35
C PHE A 72 -0.54 -8.89 -11.85
N PRO A 73 -0.90 -9.97 -12.57
CA PRO A 73 -1.06 -9.88 -14.01
C PRO A 73 -2.28 -9.02 -14.40
N GLU A 74 -2.03 -8.07 -15.29
CA GLU A 74 -3.04 -7.15 -15.81
C GLU A 74 -3.95 -7.77 -16.88
N SER A 75 -3.54 -8.89 -17.49
CA SER A 75 -4.29 -9.51 -18.58
C SER A 75 -5.47 -10.35 -18.10
N GLU A 76 -6.60 -10.21 -18.78
CA GLU A 76 -7.82 -11.01 -18.55
C GLU A 76 -7.53 -12.52 -18.62
N GLU A 77 -6.67 -12.96 -19.55
CA GLU A 77 -6.25 -14.37 -19.67
C GLU A 77 -5.55 -14.89 -18.42
N ALA A 78 -4.69 -14.09 -17.79
CA ALA A 78 -3.98 -14.49 -16.58
C ALA A 78 -4.89 -14.44 -15.35
N ARG A 79 -5.83 -13.48 -15.29
CA ARG A 79 -6.86 -13.42 -14.25
C ARG A 79 -7.82 -14.60 -14.33
N GLN A 80 -8.27 -14.95 -15.53
CA GLN A 80 -9.12 -16.12 -15.77
C GLN A 80 -8.43 -17.41 -15.33
N LYS A 81 -7.12 -17.53 -15.57
CA LYS A 81 -6.35 -18.69 -15.11
C LYS A 81 -6.37 -18.84 -13.59
N LEU A 82 -6.32 -17.75 -12.81
CA LEU A 82 -6.38 -17.82 -11.35
C LEU A 82 -7.74 -18.27 -10.83
N VAL A 83 -8.83 -17.87 -11.51
CA VAL A 83 -10.19 -18.38 -11.24
C VAL A 83 -10.29 -19.86 -11.60
N ASP A 84 -9.76 -20.27 -12.76
CA ASP A 84 -9.76 -21.66 -13.20
C ASP A 84 -8.92 -22.58 -12.29
N GLU A 85 -7.85 -22.04 -11.67
CA GLU A 85 -7.02 -22.70 -10.67
C GLU A 85 -7.68 -22.75 -9.27
N GLY A 86 -8.84 -22.10 -9.11
CA GLY A 86 -9.61 -22.08 -7.86
C GLY A 86 -9.03 -21.16 -6.78
N VAL A 87 -8.23 -20.16 -7.17
CA VAL A 87 -7.68 -19.15 -6.25
C VAL A 87 -8.75 -18.11 -5.88
N PHE A 88 -9.66 -17.80 -6.82
CA PHE A 88 -10.77 -16.86 -6.67
C PHE A 88 -12.07 -17.50 -7.17
N ASP A 89 -13.22 -17.06 -6.64
CA ASP A 89 -14.53 -17.61 -7.00
C ASP A 89 -15.05 -17.03 -8.34
N SER A 90 -14.64 -15.80 -8.70
CA SER A 90 -14.99 -15.18 -9.98
C SER A 90 -14.00 -14.11 -10.46
N ILE A 91 -14.08 -13.77 -11.76
CA ILE A 91 -13.27 -12.68 -12.34
C ILE A 91 -13.71 -11.28 -11.86
N GLU A 92 -14.96 -11.13 -11.42
CA GLU A 92 -15.49 -9.88 -10.83
C GLU A 92 -14.74 -9.51 -9.54
N GLU A 93 -14.23 -10.51 -8.81
CA GLU A 93 -13.38 -10.28 -7.62
C GLU A 93 -11.97 -9.79 -7.98
N LEU A 94 -11.62 -9.80 -9.26
CA LEU A 94 -10.35 -9.33 -9.81
C LEU A 94 -10.53 -8.00 -10.59
N GLU A 95 -11.69 -7.36 -10.49
CA GLU A 95 -11.92 -6.02 -11.03
C GLU A 95 -11.23 -4.96 -10.16
N PRO A 96 -10.49 -4.01 -10.74
CA PRO A 96 -9.83 -2.96 -9.97
C PRO A 96 -10.83 -2.11 -9.16
N PRO A 97 -10.54 -1.72 -7.90
CA PRO A 97 -9.32 -2.01 -7.15
C PRO A 97 -9.43 -3.32 -6.34
N PHE A 98 -9.14 -4.46 -6.97
CA PHE A 98 -9.08 -5.75 -6.28
C PHE A 98 -7.84 -5.89 -5.39
N GLU A 99 -6.74 -5.24 -5.76
CA GLU A 99 -5.54 -5.14 -4.95
C GLU A 99 -5.44 -3.80 -4.27
N PRO A 100 -4.93 -3.75 -3.03
CA PRO A 100 -4.53 -2.49 -2.44
C PRO A 100 -3.35 -1.90 -3.23
N ALA A 101 -3.35 -0.58 -3.36
CA ALA A 101 -2.14 0.14 -3.75
C ALA A 101 -1.09 -0.03 -2.65
N MET A 102 0.17 -0.19 -3.06
CA MET A 102 1.27 -0.42 -2.14
C MET A 102 2.20 0.79 -2.11
N ILE A 103 2.67 1.16 -0.92
CA ILE A 103 3.69 2.20 -0.75
C ILE A 103 4.80 1.61 0.13
N ASN A 104 5.96 1.37 -0.45
CA ASN A 104 7.18 1.09 0.31
C ASN A 104 7.54 2.35 1.10
N PHE A 105 7.92 2.17 2.37
CA PHE A 105 8.46 3.26 3.16
C PHE A 105 9.66 2.81 3.97
N ASN A 106 10.63 3.71 4.12
CA ASN A 106 11.80 3.50 4.96
C ASN A 106 12.14 4.79 5.71
N LYS A 107 12.53 4.69 6.99
CA LYS A 107 12.97 5.84 7.76
C LYS A 107 14.42 6.11 7.44
N THR A 108 14.72 7.27 6.86
CA THR A 108 16.11 7.68 6.69
C THR A 108 16.68 8.04 8.05
N THR A 109 17.43 7.13 8.66
CA THR A 109 18.31 7.51 9.76
C THR A 109 19.46 8.33 9.18
N GLU A 110 19.69 9.53 9.70
CA GLU A 110 20.90 10.33 9.46
C GLU A 110 22.14 9.47 9.81
N GLY A 111 22.63 8.69 8.84
CA GLY A 111 23.64 7.66 9.07
C GLY A 111 23.78 6.60 7.96
N ASP A 112 22.75 6.39 7.12
CA ASP A 112 22.78 5.39 6.02
C ASP A 112 23.25 5.95 4.66
N ALA A 113 23.85 7.14 4.66
CA ALA A 113 24.56 7.68 3.51
C ALA A 113 26.08 7.40 3.67
N GLU A 114 26.51 6.19 3.30
CA GLU A 114 27.91 5.92 2.94
C GLU A 114 28.10 5.90 1.42
#